data_AF-A0A7S3PIE7-F1
#
_entry.id   AF-A0A7S3PIE7-F1
#
_cell.length_a   1.000
_cell.length_b   1.000
_cell.length_c   1.000
_cell.angle_alpha   90.00
_cell.angle_beta   90.00
_cell.angle_gamma   90.00
#
_symmetry.space_group_name_H-M   'P 1'
#
loop_
_entity.id
_entity.type
_entity.pdbx_description
1 polymer ?
#
loop_
_entity_poly.entity_id
_entity_poly.type
_entity_poly.pdbx_seq_one_letter_code
_entity_poly.pdbx_strand_id
1 'polypeptide(L)'
;MSTDEEWDTSVNETTGDKFNTKTFVKEVATTAPEPLIPPVTSATMDEAVQEASAASEQVQEIAEKTEQVKIEESVPKAAPVAVAAPAAAPTGASSENPSERKHLLRPKHTDGTEKAFTEALDEESLAFFNELTQKKFSEQAVAFLNAYWEEVGDQADFIFECAWEVMKYADMHTKGINYIHLYEEGNDLDFNIGLYFYEKLCKKVLESNEGKKWREDPKYKISMPTMQTAIVRKKELREKVDVNFDGRVSFLEYLLYQYQDLANPADFTHRSMKYDQTEHPEITKAKNALEKVNHAIAEYESEKKRLEELAAKPGVKGIGAKHQLAILHASPLAEELNKSLITAEAAVRMVMRKFKGQAGSANAQAAGVKPTQGSLWWINRDLQEKKKLYGKR
;
A
#
# COMPACT_ATOMS: atom_id res chain seq x y z
N MET A 1 37.15 35.85 9.26
CA MET A 1 37.80 34.85 8.40
C MET A 1 36.74 33.85 8.04
N SER A 2 36.21 34.01 6.83
CA SER A 2 35.14 33.20 6.21
C SER A 2 35.76 31.93 5.63
N THR A 3 34.99 30.85 5.64
CA THR A 3 35.05 29.80 4.62
C THR A 3 33.62 29.30 4.41
N ASP A 4 32.95 29.91 3.45
CA ASP A 4 31.72 29.43 2.84
C ASP A 4 32.10 28.35 1.79
N GLU A 5 31.56 27.14 1.93
CA GLU A 5 31.64 26.09 0.91
C GLU A 5 30.39 26.17 0.00
N GLU A 6 30.56 26.84 -1.15
CA GLU A 6 29.64 26.77 -2.28
C GLU A 6 29.74 25.41 -2.97
N TRP A 7 28.61 24.72 -3.12
CA TRP A 7 28.47 23.58 -4.02
C TRP A 7 27.95 24.08 -5.37
N ASP A 8 28.87 24.23 -6.33
CA ASP A 8 28.62 24.54 -7.73
C ASP A 8 28.11 23.28 -8.46
N THR A 9 26.85 23.29 -8.90
CA THR A 9 26.28 22.30 -9.81
C THR A 9 26.13 22.90 -11.21
N SER A 10 27.24 22.97 -11.94
CA SER A 10 27.24 23.22 -13.38
C SER A 10 27.37 21.88 -14.13
N VAL A 11 26.25 21.40 -14.67
CA VAL A 11 26.23 20.28 -15.62
C VAL A 11 26.22 20.85 -17.03
N ASN A 12 27.29 20.52 -17.77
CA ASN A 12 27.51 20.82 -19.18
C ASN A 12 26.36 20.32 -20.07
N GLU A 13 25.70 21.25 -20.77
CA GLU A 13 25.04 20.96 -22.04
C GLU A 13 26.11 20.75 -23.11
N THR A 14 26.19 19.55 -23.67
CA THR A 14 26.99 19.28 -24.86
C THR A 14 26.08 18.83 -26.00
N THR A 15 26.16 19.60 -27.07
CA THR A 15 25.52 19.48 -28.39
C THR A 15 26.06 18.31 -29.23
N GLY A 16 25.20 17.77 -30.12
CA GLY A 16 25.56 16.91 -31.26
C GLY A 16 25.40 15.41 -30.96
N ASP A 17 24.87 14.54 -31.83
CA ASP A 17 24.89 14.59 -33.29
C ASP A 17 23.83 13.64 -33.87
N LYS A 18 23.29 13.99 -35.05
CA LYS A 18 22.25 13.21 -35.75
C LYS A 18 22.90 12.07 -36.53
N PHE A 19 22.77 10.83 -36.07
CA PHE A 19 23.12 9.66 -36.88
C PHE A 19 21.94 9.16 -37.72
N ASN A 20 22.10 9.34 -39.03
CA ASN A 20 21.26 8.83 -40.10
C ASN A 20 21.82 7.48 -40.55
N THR A 21 21.09 6.38 -40.34
CA THR A 21 21.44 5.06 -40.89
C THR A 21 20.37 4.61 -41.87
N LYS A 22 20.50 5.08 -43.11
CA LYS A 22 19.91 4.45 -44.28
C LYS A 22 21.01 3.65 -45.00
N THR A 23 20.68 2.40 -45.30
CA THR A 23 21.18 1.55 -46.42
C THR A 23 22.32 0.57 -46.13
N PHE A 24 22.11 -0.65 -46.64
CA PHE A 24 22.99 -1.83 -46.85
C PHE A 24 23.00 -2.91 -45.76
N VAL A 25 22.29 -4.03 -46.00
CA VAL A 25 22.87 -5.35 -46.36
C VAL A 25 21.82 -6.16 -47.13
N LYS A 26 22.31 -6.84 -48.17
CA LYS A 26 21.65 -7.68 -49.16
C LYS A 26 21.84 -9.17 -48.76
N GLU A 27 20.82 -9.99 -49.03
CA GLU A 27 20.83 -11.45 -49.26
C GLU A 27 21.84 -12.35 -48.50
N VAL A 28 21.32 -13.22 -47.61
CA VAL A 28 21.67 -14.67 -47.59
C VAL A 28 20.42 -15.45 -47.17
N ALA A 29 19.93 -16.31 -48.05
CA ALA A 29 18.92 -17.32 -47.76
C ALA A 29 19.62 -18.62 -47.35
N THR A 30 19.31 -19.13 -46.16
CA THR A 30 19.61 -20.51 -45.75
C THR A 30 18.41 -21.08 -45.02
N THR A 31 17.77 -22.06 -45.67
CA THR A 31 16.73 -22.95 -45.17
C THR A 31 17.22 -23.74 -43.95
N ALA A 32 16.53 -23.62 -42.82
CA ALA A 32 16.67 -24.50 -41.67
C ALA A 32 15.65 -25.66 -41.76
N PRO A 33 16.03 -26.91 -41.45
CA PRO A 33 15.11 -28.04 -41.47
C PRO A 33 14.16 -28.02 -40.25
N GLU A 34 12.90 -28.34 -40.54
CA GLU A 34 11.78 -28.47 -39.61
C GLU A 34 12.02 -29.65 -38.63
N PRO A 35 11.88 -29.45 -37.30
CA PRO A 35 12.04 -30.54 -36.35
C PRO A 35 10.82 -31.47 -36.39
N LEU A 36 11.07 -32.74 -36.73
CA LEU A 36 10.10 -33.84 -36.62
C LEU A 36 9.71 -34.05 -35.16
N ILE A 37 8.50 -33.61 -34.80
CA ILE A 37 7.87 -33.93 -33.51
C ILE A 37 7.26 -35.34 -33.64
N PRO A 38 7.67 -36.32 -32.80
CA PRO A 38 7.04 -37.64 -32.82
C PRO A 38 5.59 -37.56 -32.33
N PRO A 39 4.66 -38.35 -32.91
CA PRO A 39 3.27 -38.37 -32.48
C PRO A 39 3.17 -38.89 -31.03
N VAL A 40 2.61 -38.07 -30.15
CA VAL A 40 2.25 -38.45 -28.78
C VAL A 40 1.17 -39.54 -28.86
N THR A 41 1.51 -40.75 -28.45
CA THR A 41 0.56 -41.87 -28.39
C THR A 41 -0.29 -41.74 -27.12
N SER A 42 -1.59 -42.06 -27.23
CA SER A 42 -2.58 -41.90 -26.15
C SER A 42 -2.23 -42.64 -24.85
N ALA A 43 -1.35 -43.64 -24.91
CA ALA A 43 -0.89 -44.37 -23.72
C ALA A 43 -0.04 -43.52 -22.75
N THR A 44 0.61 -42.46 -23.24
CA THR A 44 1.47 -41.59 -22.39
C THR A 44 0.70 -40.57 -21.56
N MET A 45 -0.56 -40.29 -21.90
CA MET A 45 -1.39 -39.35 -21.12
C MET A 45 -2.01 -40.01 -19.90
N ASP A 46 -2.43 -41.27 -19.98
CA ASP A 46 -3.05 -41.96 -18.83
C ASP A 46 -2.03 -42.23 -17.72
N GLU A 47 -0.77 -42.51 -18.08
CA GLU A 47 0.34 -42.69 -17.13
C GLU A 47 0.70 -41.36 -16.43
N ALA A 48 0.73 -40.25 -17.19
CA ALA A 48 0.97 -38.91 -16.64
C ALA A 48 -0.17 -38.44 -15.71
N VAL A 49 -1.42 -38.81 -16.00
CA VAL A 49 -2.57 -38.51 -15.13
C VAL A 49 -2.52 -39.33 -13.84
N GLN A 50 -2.08 -40.60 -13.90
CA GLN A 50 -1.88 -41.42 -12.70
C GLN A 50 -0.74 -40.92 -11.81
N GLU A 51 0.41 -40.52 -12.38
CA GLU A 51 1.51 -39.93 -11.61
C GLU A 51 1.11 -38.59 -10.96
N ALA A 52 0.35 -37.75 -11.68
CA ALA A 52 -0.15 -36.48 -11.12
C ALA A 52 -1.14 -36.70 -9.97
N SER A 53 -1.99 -37.73 -10.05
CA SER A 53 -2.92 -38.10 -8.97
C SER A 53 -2.18 -38.60 -7.73
N ALA A 54 -1.17 -39.46 -7.90
CA ALA A 54 -0.37 -39.98 -6.80
C ALA A 54 0.45 -38.89 -6.10
N ALA A 55 0.98 -37.92 -6.86
CA ALA A 55 1.68 -36.76 -6.31
C ALA A 55 0.73 -35.86 -5.49
N SER A 56 -0.52 -35.70 -5.92
CA SER A 56 -1.51 -34.90 -5.20
C SER A 56 -1.88 -35.51 -3.84
N GLU A 57 -1.99 -36.85 -3.75
CA GLU A 57 -2.30 -37.54 -2.50
C GLU A 57 -1.14 -37.41 -1.49
N GLN A 58 0.11 -37.52 -1.93
CA GLN A 58 1.27 -37.32 -1.04
C GLN A 58 1.36 -35.90 -0.47
N VAL A 59 0.97 -34.89 -1.25
CA VAL A 59 0.96 -33.49 -0.79
C VAL A 59 -0.11 -33.27 0.28
N GLN A 60 -1.30 -33.88 0.13
CA GLN A 60 -2.34 -33.84 1.17
C GLN A 60 -1.90 -34.53 2.46
N GLU A 61 -1.25 -35.69 2.38
CA GLU A 61 -0.79 -36.43 3.56
C GLU A 61 0.30 -35.65 4.34
N ILE A 62 1.20 -34.96 3.64
CA ILE A 62 2.22 -34.10 4.26
C ILE A 62 1.57 -32.88 4.95
N ALA A 63 0.53 -32.30 4.33
CA ALA A 63 -0.18 -31.16 4.91
C ALA A 63 -0.88 -31.55 6.24
N GLU A 64 -1.58 -32.69 6.26
CA GLU A 64 -2.26 -33.18 7.48
C GLU A 64 -1.27 -33.52 8.61
N LYS A 65 -0.13 -34.14 8.27
CA LYS A 65 0.94 -34.43 9.26
C LYS A 65 1.56 -33.15 9.84
N THR A 66 1.70 -32.12 9.04
CA THR A 66 2.29 -30.84 9.49
C THR A 66 1.34 -30.09 10.43
N GLU A 67 0.03 -30.21 10.22
CA GLU A 67 -0.98 -29.61 11.08
C GLU A 67 -1.06 -30.29 12.46
N GLN A 68 -0.89 -31.62 12.52
CA GLN A 68 -0.86 -32.35 13.79
C GLN A 68 0.35 -31.99 14.67
N VAL A 69 1.54 -31.80 14.07
CA VAL A 69 2.76 -31.41 14.82
C VAL A 69 2.61 -30.02 15.45
N LYS A 70 1.87 -29.12 14.80
CA LYS A 70 1.67 -27.74 15.29
C LYS A 70 0.73 -27.67 16.50
N ILE A 71 -0.14 -28.66 16.68
CA ILE A 71 -1.06 -28.74 17.82
C ILE A 71 -0.33 -29.24 19.07
N GLU A 72 0.63 -30.17 18.94
CA GLU A 72 1.37 -30.73 20.08
C GLU A 72 2.38 -29.75 20.72
N GLU A 73 2.90 -28.75 19.98
CA GLU A 73 3.82 -27.75 20.54
C GLU A 73 3.13 -26.64 21.36
N SER A 74 1.80 -26.60 21.40
CA SER A 74 1.05 -25.49 22.02
C SER A 74 0.70 -25.67 23.51
N VAL A 75 1.23 -26.71 24.19
CA VAL A 75 0.97 -26.94 25.62
C VAL A 75 2.00 -26.19 26.49
N PRO A 76 1.62 -25.12 27.22
CA PRO A 76 2.57 -24.38 28.04
C PRO A 76 2.99 -25.19 29.26
N LYS A 77 4.31 -25.43 29.36
CA LYS A 77 4.97 -26.07 30.50
C LYS A 77 4.97 -25.12 31.70
N ALA A 78 4.21 -25.45 32.74
CA ALA A 78 4.10 -24.68 33.98
C ALA A 78 5.48 -24.48 34.65
N ALA A 79 5.81 -23.22 34.98
CA ALA A 79 7.01 -22.84 35.71
C ALA A 79 6.82 -23.01 37.24
N PRO A 80 7.90 -23.29 37.99
CA PRO A 80 7.81 -23.57 39.42
C PRO A 80 7.68 -22.28 40.26
N VAL A 81 6.80 -22.33 41.25
CA VAL A 81 6.54 -21.28 42.24
C VAL A 81 7.67 -21.25 43.27
N ALA A 82 8.39 -20.13 43.36
CA ALA A 82 9.35 -19.85 44.42
C ALA A 82 8.68 -19.05 45.55
N VAL A 83 8.83 -19.55 46.77
CA VAL A 83 8.36 -18.99 48.03
C VAL A 83 9.45 -18.12 48.66
N ALA A 84 9.16 -16.85 48.97
CA ALA A 84 9.86 -16.09 50.01
C ALA A 84 9.00 -14.92 50.52
N ALA A 85 9.04 -14.73 51.84
CA ALA A 85 8.15 -13.90 52.66
C ALA A 85 8.77 -12.51 53.02
N PRO A 86 8.28 -11.74 54.01
CA PRO A 86 7.59 -10.46 53.79
C PRO A 86 8.34 -9.24 54.33
N ALA A 87 8.06 -8.04 53.79
CA ALA A 87 8.48 -6.79 54.40
C ALA A 87 7.44 -5.67 54.24
N ALA A 88 6.92 -5.24 55.39
CA ALA A 88 6.45 -3.92 55.82
C ALA A 88 5.60 -3.03 54.88
N ALA A 89 4.39 -2.74 55.36
CA ALA A 89 3.49 -1.68 54.90
C ALA A 89 4.11 -0.27 55.02
N PRO A 90 3.58 0.70 54.26
CA PRO A 90 2.78 1.70 54.95
C PRO A 90 1.40 1.91 54.33
N THR A 91 0.45 2.04 55.24
CA THR A 91 -0.93 2.50 55.07
C THR A 91 -0.99 3.89 54.44
N GLY A 92 -1.69 4.00 53.31
CA GLY A 92 -2.08 5.24 52.67
C GLY A 92 -3.30 5.00 51.80
N ALA A 93 -4.46 4.80 52.42
CA ALA A 93 -5.72 4.57 51.75
C ALA A 93 -6.31 5.90 51.23
N SER A 94 -6.38 6.07 49.92
CA SER A 94 -7.38 6.94 49.28
C SER A 94 -8.33 6.03 48.50
N SER A 95 -9.54 5.88 49.03
CA SER A 95 -10.66 5.20 48.38
C SER A 95 -11.14 6.05 47.19
N GLU A 96 -10.71 5.70 45.99
CA GLU A 96 -11.37 6.19 44.77
C GLU A 96 -12.42 5.19 44.31
N ASN A 97 -13.61 5.73 44.12
CA ASN A 97 -14.89 5.07 43.96
C ASN A 97 -15.03 4.55 42.51
N PRO A 98 -15.32 3.27 42.23
CA PRO A 98 -15.36 2.74 40.86
C PRO A 98 -16.58 3.16 40.01
N SER A 99 -17.38 4.13 40.46
CA SER A 99 -18.70 4.43 39.88
C SER A 99 -18.76 5.66 38.97
N GLU A 100 -17.66 6.36 38.70
CA GLU A 100 -17.65 7.62 37.95
C GLU A 100 -16.95 7.59 36.57
N ARG A 101 -16.84 6.43 35.91
CA ARG A 101 -16.50 6.37 34.46
C ARG A 101 -17.74 6.41 33.56
N LYS A 102 -18.72 7.25 33.88
CA LYS A 102 -19.89 7.54 33.04
C LYS A 102 -20.09 9.05 32.94
N HIS A 103 -19.37 9.70 32.03
CA HIS A 103 -19.72 10.94 31.31
C HIS A 103 -18.44 11.65 30.85
N LEU A 104 -17.85 11.18 29.75
CA LEU A 104 -17.08 12.04 28.84
C LEU A 104 -17.90 12.31 27.56
N LEU A 105 -19.22 12.42 27.72
CA LEU A 105 -20.07 13.01 26.70
C LEU A 105 -19.90 14.52 26.79
N ARG A 106 -19.20 15.06 25.78
CA ARG A 106 -18.98 16.50 25.53
C ARG A 106 -20.26 17.30 25.82
N PRO A 107 -20.15 18.49 26.44
CA PRO A 107 -21.29 19.39 26.59
C PRO A 107 -21.87 19.72 25.20
N LYS A 108 -23.19 19.58 25.07
CA LYS A 108 -23.95 20.02 23.89
C LYS A 108 -23.82 21.54 23.77
N HIS A 109 -22.97 22.00 22.85
CA HIS A 109 -22.97 23.40 22.42
C HIS A 109 -24.24 23.65 21.60
N THR A 110 -25.07 24.58 22.07
CA THR A 110 -26.25 25.09 21.36
C THR A 110 -25.96 26.46 20.77
N ASP A 111 -26.42 26.64 19.54
CA ASP A 111 -26.61 27.87 18.76
C ASP A 111 -25.41 28.48 18.03
N GLY A 112 -25.33 28.15 16.74
CA GLY A 112 -24.33 28.63 15.78
C GLY A 112 -23.57 27.46 15.15
N THR A 113 -24.30 26.49 14.60
CA THR A 113 -23.92 25.07 14.45
C THR A 113 -22.84 24.83 13.39
N GLU A 114 -21.60 25.24 13.66
CA GLU A 114 -20.45 24.56 13.08
C GLU A 114 -20.55 23.10 13.53
N LYS A 115 -20.90 22.20 12.60
CA LYS A 115 -20.98 20.76 12.89
C LYS A 115 -19.61 20.36 13.41
N ALA A 116 -19.55 19.96 14.68
CA ALA A 116 -18.30 19.47 15.25
C ALA A 116 -17.81 18.33 14.35
N PHE A 117 -16.57 18.41 13.87
CA PHE A 117 -15.96 17.39 13.01
C PHE A 117 -16.11 15.98 13.61
N THR A 118 -16.10 15.90 14.95
CA THR A 118 -16.38 14.71 15.75
C THR A 118 -17.87 14.63 16.12
N GLU A 119 -18.77 14.61 15.15
CA GLU A 119 -20.16 14.22 15.43
C GLU A 119 -20.13 12.79 15.97
N ALA A 120 -20.87 12.53 17.05
CA ALA A 120 -20.86 11.20 17.67
C ALA A 120 -21.46 10.20 16.67
N LEU A 121 -20.62 9.33 16.12
CA LEU A 121 -21.06 8.22 15.29
C LEU A 121 -21.96 7.30 16.10
N ASP A 122 -23.02 6.77 15.49
CA ASP A 122 -23.77 5.66 16.07
C ASP A 122 -22.89 4.40 16.17
N GLU A 123 -23.31 3.44 16.98
CA GLU A 123 -22.53 2.23 17.28
C GLU A 123 -22.19 1.40 16.03
N GLU A 124 -23.12 1.34 15.06
CA GLU A 124 -22.92 0.61 13.80
C GLU A 124 -21.93 1.34 12.89
N SER A 125 -22.10 2.65 12.72
CA SER A 125 -21.16 3.50 11.97
C SER A 125 -19.76 3.46 12.58
N LEU A 126 -19.64 3.49 13.91
CA LEU A 126 -18.35 3.43 14.59
C LEU A 126 -17.68 2.06 14.41
N ALA A 127 -18.44 0.96 14.49
CA ALA A 127 -17.92 -0.37 14.24
C ALA A 127 -17.41 -0.53 12.80
N PHE A 128 -18.19 -0.04 11.82
CA PHE A 128 -17.77 -0.01 10.41
C PHE A 128 -16.51 0.84 10.20
N PHE A 129 -16.47 2.02 10.82
CA PHE A 129 -15.31 2.90 10.76
C PHE A 129 -14.06 2.21 11.30
N ASN A 130 -14.16 1.60 12.49
CA ASN A 130 -13.06 0.86 13.11
C ASN A 130 -12.58 -0.30 12.23
N GLU A 131 -13.48 -1.11 11.66
CA GLU A 131 -13.09 -2.18 10.73
C GLU A 131 -12.29 -1.63 9.54
N LEU A 132 -12.73 -0.51 8.97
CA LEU A 132 -12.07 0.09 7.81
C LEU A 132 -10.70 0.69 8.16
N THR A 133 -10.56 1.35 9.31
CA THR A 133 -9.26 1.87 9.78
C THR A 133 -8.22 0.79 10.03
N GLN A 134 -8.65 -0.47 10.21
CA GLN A 134 -7.73 -1.60 10.37
C GLN A 134 -7.25 -2.20 9.03
N LYS A 135 -7.83 -1.78 7.89
CA LYS A 135 -7.40 -2.20 6.54
C LYS A 135 -6.10 -1.52 6.13
N LYS A 136 -5.46 -1.98 5.05
CA LYS A 136 -4.22 -1.35 4.53
C LYS A 136 -4.46 0.12 4.18
N PHE A 137 -3.45 0.99 4.30
CA PHE A 137 -3.60 2.42 3.96
C PHE A 137 -4.15 2.64 2.54
N SER A 138 -3.72 1.85 1.56
CA SER A 138 -4.24 1.90 0.18
C SER A 138 -5.74 1.58 0.09
N GLU A 139 -6.25 0.64 0.88
CA GLU A 139 -7.66 0.28 0.91
C GLU A 139 -8.50 1.37 1.60
N GLN A 140 -7.98 1.97 2.66
CA GLN A 140 -8.58 3.15 3.30
C GLN A 140 -8.69 4.32 2.33
N ALA A 141 -7.63 4.58 1.56
CA ALA A 141 -7.61 5.63 0.54
C ALA A 141 -8.64 5.39 -0.56
N VAL A 142 -8.75 4.16 -1.04
CA VAL A 142 -9.75 3.76 -2.04
C VAL A 142 -11.18 3.94 -1.49
N ALA A 143 -11.43 3.57 -0.24
CA ALA A 143 -12.73 3.76 0.38
C ALA A 143 -13.10 5.24 0.47
N PHE A 144 -12.15 6.10 0.90
CA PHE A 144 -12.33 7.55 0.91
C PHE A 144 -12.60 8.10 -0.49
N LEU A 145 -11.77 7.74 -1.48
CA LEU A 145 -11.91 8.21 -2.86
C LEU A 145 -13.22 7.75 -3.50
N ASN A 146 -13.73 6.57 -3.19
CA ASN A 146 -15.03 6.12 -3.69
C ASN A 146 -16.18 6.92 -3.07
N ALA A 147 -16.09 7.27 -1.79
CA ALA A 147 -17.12 8.04 -1.09
C ALA A 147 -17.19 9.51 -1.57
N TYR A 148 -16.03 10.10 -1.90
CA TYR A 148 -15.89 11.53 -2.19
C TYR A 148 -15.34 11.83 -3.58
N TRP A 149 -15.51 10.92 -4.55
CA TRP A 149 -14.88 11.06 -5.88
C TRP A 149 -15.25 12.38 -6.59
N GLU A 150 -16.51 12.80 -6.49
CA GLU A 150 -16.99 14.01 -7.16
C GLU A 150 -16.38 15.27 -6.56
N GLU A 151 -16.08 15.26 -5.26
CA GLU A 151 -15.54 16.40 -4.53
C GLU A 151 -14.00 16.43 -4.49
N VAL A 152 -13.34 15.27 -4.46
CA VAL A 152 -11.88 15.16 -4.23
C VAL A 152 -11.13 14.38 -5.31
N GLY A 153 -11.79 13.95 -6.39
CA GLY A 153 -11.19 13.15 -7.46
C GLY A 153 -10.00 13.84 -8.15
N ASP A 154 -9.98 15.17 -8.19
CA ASP A 154 -8.87 15.97 -8.71
C ASP A 154 -7.64 16.02 -7.78
N GLN A 155 -7.82 15.65 -6.50
CA GLN A 155 -6.76 15.51 -5.49
C GLN A 155 -6.12 14.12 -5.47
N ALA A 156 -6.67 13.16 -6.23
CA ALA A 156 -6.27 11.75 -6.16
C ALA A 156 -4.77 11.55 -6.41
N ASP A 157 -4.17 12.28 -7.36
CA ASP A 157 -2.72 12.24 -7.62
C ASP A 157 -1.89 12.64 -6.38
N PHE A 158 -2.32 13.68 -5.64
CA PHE A 158 -1.63 14.10 -4.42
C PHE A 158 -1.76 13.04 -3.31
N ILE A 159 -2.96 12.49 -3.14
CA ILE A 159 -3.22 11.43 -2.16
C ILE A 159 -2.30 10.24 -2.43
N PHE A 160 -2.20 9.80 -3.69
CA PHE A 160 -1.41 8.64 -4.10
C PHE A 160 0.10 8.90 -4.04
N GLU A 161 0.60 9.94 -4.72
CA GLU A 161 2.05 10.14 -4.90
C GLU A 161 2.73 10.87 -3.74
N CYS A 162 1.95 11.60 -2.93
CA CYS A 162 2.49 12.40 -1.85
C CYS A 162 2.10 11.83 -0.48
N ALA A 163 0.81 11.91 -0.12
CA ALA A 163 0.37 11.60 1.23
C ALA A 163 0.55 10.11 1.58
N TRP A 164 0.11 9.22 0.69
CA TRP A 164 0.23 7.76 0.89
C TRP A 164 1.69 7.31 0.97
N GLU A 165 2.56 7.82 0.09
CA GLU A 165 4.00 7.53 0.14
C GLU A 165 4.66 7.98 1.45
N VAL A 166 4.31 9.18 1.96
CA VAL A 166 4.86 9.68 3.22
C VAL A 166 4.30 8.89 4.42
N MET A 167 3.03 8.48 4.37
CA MET A 167 2.39 7.63 5.39
C MET A 167 3.10 6.28 5.49
N LYS A 168 3.27 5.58 4.36
CA LYS A 168 4.03 4.32 4.30
C LYS A 168 5.45 4.50 4.81
N TYR A 169 6.13 5.58 4.42
CA TYR A 169 7.49 5.84 4.88
C TYR A 169 7.58 6.04 6.40
N ALA A 170 6.61 6.71 7.01
CA ALA A 170 6.53 6.86 8.46
C ALA A 170 6.32 5.51 9.18
N ASP A 171 5.43 4.66 8.66
CA ASP A 171 5.20 3.32 9.19
C ASP A 171 6.43 2.41 9.01
N MET A 172 7.05 2.41 7.82
CA MET A 172 8.31 1.71 7.53
C MET A 172 9.40 2.07 8.53
N HIS A 173 9.59 3.35 8.84
CA HIS A 173 10.58 3.81 9.80
C HIS A 173 10.30 3.27 11.21
N THR A 174 9.03 3.21 11.61
CA THR A 174 8.60 2.67 12.91
C THR A 174 8.84 1.18 13.02
N LYS A 175 8.62 0.45 11.92
CA LYS A 175 8.90 -0.99 11.80
C LYS A 175 10.37 -1.33 11.56
N GLY A 176 11.25 -0.32 11.39
CA GLY A 176 12.67 -0.52 11.09
C GLY A 176 12.92 -1.11 9.69
N ILE A 177 12.00 -0.91 8.75
CA ILE A 177 12.07 -1.42 7.37
C ILE A 177 12.62 -0.33 6.46
N ASN A 178 13.77 -0.59 5.82
CA ASN A 178 14.44 0.39 4.97
C ASN A 178 14.08 0.27 3.47
N TYR A 179 13.49 -0.85 3.05
CA TYR A 179 13.24 -1.14 1.65
C TYR A 179 11.75 -1.40 1.40
N ILE A 180 11.16 -0.68 0.43
CA ILE A 180 9.72 -0.76 0.14
C ILE A 180 9.26 -2.16 -0.27
N HIS A 181 10.12 -2.94 -0.94
CA HIS A 181 9.79 -4.30 -1.37
C HIS A 181 9.78 -5.31 -0.21
N LEU A 182 10.28 -4.94 0.98
CA LEU A 182 10.20 -5.73 2.21
C LEU A 182 9.09 -5.22 3.15
N TYR A 183 8.37 -4.17 2.75
CA TYR A 183 7.38 -3.53 3.58
C TYR A 183 6.00 -4.14 3.34
N GLU A 184 5.44 -4.72 4.40
CA GLU A 184 4.02 -5.05 4.47
C GLU A 184 3.25 -3.82 4.97
N GLU A 185 2.31 -3.36 4.13
CA GLU A 185 1.57 -2.13 4.35
C GLU A 185 0.80 -2.13 5.68
N GLY A 186 1.04 -1.13 6.53
CA GLY A 186 0.29 -0.90 7.76
C GLY A 186 -1.08 -0.27 7.56
N ASN A 187 -1.69 0.11 8.68
CA ASN A 187 -3.08 0.57 8.77
C ASN A 187 -3.25 1.85 9.60
N ASP A 188 -2.42 2.07 10.61
CA ASP A 188 -2.46 3.27 11.46
C ASP A 188 -1.07 3.62 12.04
N LEU A 189 -0.96 4.79 12.67
CA LEU A 189 0.25 5.29 13.33
C LEU A 189 -0.09 5.76 14.75
N ASP A 190 0.78 5.51 15.75
CA ASP A 190 0.64 6.20 17.04
C ASP A 190 0.88 7.72 16.92
N PHE A 191 0.52 8.52 17.93
CA PHE A 191 0.66 9.99 17.85
C PHE A 191 2.09 10.53 17.65
N ASN A 192 3.14 9.82 18.07
CA ASN A 192 4.50 10.25 17.81
C ASN A 192 4.87 10.03 16.33
N ILE A 193 4.45 8.90 15.78
CA ILE A 193 4.69 8.58 14.38
C ILE A 193 3.75 9.38 13.46
N GLY A 194 2.51 9.63 13.88
CA GLY A 194 1.59 10.55 13.21
C GLY A 194 2.15 11.98 13.15
N LEU A 195 2.77 12.46 14.24
CA LEU A 195 3.51 13.73 14.23
C LEU A 195 4.64 13.69 13.18
N TYR A 196 5.47 12.64 13.18
CA TYR A 196 6.56 12.47 12.22
C TYR A 196 6.05 12.45 10.76
N PHE A 197 4.95 11.76 10.50
CA PHE A 197 4.26 11.75 9.20
C PHE A 197 3.92 13.17 8.73
N TYR A 198 3.27 13.98 9.57
CA TYR A 198 2.89 15.33 9.20
C TYR A 198 4.08 16.28 9.00
N GLU A 199 5.11 16.17 9.83
CA GLU A 199 6.36 16.93 9.65
C GLU A 199 7.03 16.59 8.31
N LYS A 200 7.11 15.29 7.97
CA LYS A 200 7.64 14.84 6.67
C LYS A 200 6.78 15.27 5.51
N LEU A 201 5.46 15.26 5.65
CA LEU A 201 4.53 15.72 4.62
C LEU A 201 4.72 17.22 4.38
N CYS A 202 4.78 18.03 5.44
CA CYS A 202 5.08 19.46 5.33
C CYS A 202 6.45 19.70 4.70
N LYS A 203 7.50 18.98 5.10
CA LYS A 203 8.82 19.13 4.49
C LYS A 203 8.81 18.77 2.99
N LYS A 204 8.19 17.65 2.61
CA LYS A 204 8.08 17.22 1.22
C LYS A 204 7.29 18.23 0.39
N VAL A 205 6.13 18.65 0.89
CA VAL A 205 5.20 19.51 0.13
C VAL A 205 5.58 20.97 0.19
N LEU A 206 6.05 21.52 1.31
CA LEU A 206 6.27 22.95 1.52
C LEU A 206 7.71 23.39 1.22
N GLU A 207 8.70 22.54 1.52
CA GLU A 207 10.12 22.93 1.51
C GLU A 207 10.90 22.33 0.33
N SER A 208 10.55 21.11 -0.11
CA SER A 208 11.30 20.42 -1.16
C SER A 208 10.99 20.92 -2.58
N ASN A 209 11.94 20.71 -3.51
CA ASN A 209 11.72 20.95 -4.94
C ASN A 209 10.72 19.97 -5.55
N GLU A 210 10.66 18.73 -5.06
CA GLU A 210 9.68 17.73 -5.50
C GLU A 210 8.24 18.16 -5.18
N GLY A 211 8.08 18.93 -4.09
CA GLY A 211 6.81 19.49 -3.66
C GLY A 211 6.28 20.61 -4.54
N LYS A 212 7.13 21.21 -5.40
CA LYS A 212 6.80 22.40 -6.19
C LYS A 212 5.55 22.21 -7.05
N LYS A 213 5.42 21.03 -7.71
CA LYS A 213 4.25 20.70 -8.54
C LYS A 213 2.93 20.67 -7.77
N TRP A 214 2.96 20.41 -6.46
CA TRP A 214 1.75 20.40 -5.63
C TRP A 214 1.42 21.79 -5.10
N ARG A 215 2.42 22.59 -4.74
CA ARG A 215 2.21 23.95 -4.21
C ARG A 215 1.76 24.96 -5.25
N GLU A 216 2.33 24.86 -6.45
CA GLU A 216 2.13 25.86 -7.49
C GLU A 216 0.85 25.63 -8.29
N ASP A 217 0.36 24.40 -8.33
CA ASP A 217 -0.89 24.07 -8.99
C ASP A 217 -2.08 24.39 -8.08
N PRO A 218 -2.94 25.37 -8.43
CA PRO A 218 -4.07 25.78 -7.60
C PRO A 218 -5.04 24.64 -7.28
N LYS A 219 -5.09 23.58 -8.11
CA LYS A 219 -6.01 22.45 -7.86
C LYS A 219 -5.71 21.76 -6.54
N TYR A 220 -4.43 21.66 -6.13
CA TYR A 220 -4.04 20.97 -4.91
C TYR A 220 -4.08 21.85 -3.65
N LYS A 221 -4.66 23.05 -3.73
CA LYS A 221 -4.69 23.98 -2.60
C LYS A 221 -5.30 23.37 -1.33
N ILE A 222 -6.37 22.58 -1.47
CA ILE A 222 -7.05 21.93 -0.34
C ILE A 222 -6.26 20.73 0.22
N SER A 223 -5.31 20.20 -0.54
CA SER A 223 -4.41 19.13 -0.12
C SER A 223 -3.19 19.63 0.66
N MET A 224 -3.00 20.94 0.77
CA MET A 224 -1.78 21.49 1.38
C MET A 224 -1.78 21.26 2.89
N PRO A 225 -0.73 20.64 3.44
CA PRO A 225 -0.62 20.46 4.88
C PRO A 225 -0.28 21.80 5.55
N THR A 226 -0.70 21.96 6.80
CA THR A 226 -0.32 23.12 7.62
C THR A 226 0.85 22.75 8.53
N MET A 227 1.91 23.58 8.57
CA MET A 227 3.01 23.38 9.52
C MET A 227 2.58 23.81 10.93
N GLN A 228 2.92 23.01 11.95
CA GLN A 228 2.60 23.30 13.35
C GLN A 228 3.72 22.82 14.26
N THR A 229 3.72 23.27 15.51
CA THR A 229 4.62 22.73 16.55
C THR A 229 4.13 21.35 17.02
N ALA A 230 5.05 20.53 17.55
CA ALA A 230 4.73 19.21 18.06
C ALA A 230 3.60 19.20 19.12
N ILE A 231 3.55 20.22 19.99
CA ILE A 231 2.52 20.34 21.03
C ILE A 231 1.15 20.59 20.39
N VAL A 232 1.07 21.53 19.45
CA VAL A 232 -0.18 21.88 18.76
C VAL A 232 -0.66 20.71 17.92
N ARG A 233 0.23 20.05 17.18
CA ARG A 233 -0.11 18.88 16.36
C ARG A 233 -0.65 17.73 17.20
N LYS A 234 0.00 17.38 18.32
CA LYS A 234 -0.50 16.30 19.20
C LYS A 234 -1.85 16.63 19.83
N LYS A 235 -2.09 17.90 20.17
CA LYS A 235 -3.39 18.37 20.64
C LYS A 235 -4.45 18.20 19.53
N GLU A 236 -4.13 18.60 18.31
CA GLU A 236 -5.01 18.46 17.15
C GLU A 236 -5.31 17.01 16.79
N LEU A 237 -4.29 16.13 16.82
CA LEU A 237 -4.46 14.69 16.62
C LEU A 237 -5.50 14.13 17.58
N ARG A 238 -5.35 14.42 18.89
CA ARG A 238 -6.28 13.95 19.93
C ARG A 238 -7.68 14.54 19.84
N GLU A 239 -7.80 15.83 19.51
CA GLU A 239 -9.08 16.55 19.60
C GLU A 239 -9.91 16.50 18.31
N LYS A 240 -9.26 16.26 17.16
CA LYS A 240 -9.88 16.36 15.85
C LYS A 240 -9.63 15.16 14.95
N VAL A 241 -8.42 14.61 14.92
CA VAL A 241 -8.05 13.60 13.91
C VAL A 241 -8.42 12.18 14.35
N ASP A 242 -8.12 11.82 15.60
CA ASP A 242 -8.45 10.54 16.22
C ASP A 242 -9.96 10.50 16.51
N VAL A 243 -10.73 9.94 15.56
CA VAL A 243 -12.20 9.95 15.57
C VAL A 243 -12.74 8.87 16.51
N ASN A 244 -12.06 7.72 16.59
CA ASN A 244 -12.49 6.58 17.40
C ASN A 244 -11.86 6.56 18.80
N PHE A 245 -11.01 7.54 19.14
CA PHE A 245 -10.33 7.73 20.42
C PHE A 245 -9.40 6.55 20.81
N ASP A 246 -8.76 5.92 19.82
CA ASP A 246 -7.85 4.79 20.05
C ASP A 246 -6.39 5.21 20.29
N GLY A 247 -6.09 6.51 20.19
CA GLY A 247 -4.74 7.05 20.36
C GLY A 247 -3.83 6.84 19.15
N ARG A 248 -4.41 6.48 18.00
CA ARG A 248 -3.73 6.22 16.74
C ARG A 248 -4.32 7.13 15.65
N VAL A 249 -3.70 7.09 14.48
CA VAL A 249 -4.04 7.90 13.32
C VAL A 249 -3.98 7.00 12.10
N SER A 250 -5.13 6.60 11.60
CA SER A 250 -5.28 5.91 10.32
C SER A 250 -5.10 6.87 9.14
N PHE A 251 -4.89 6.33 7.94
CA PHE A 251 -4.85 7.16 6.74
C PHE A 251 -6.23 7.74 6.40
N LEU A 252 -7.31 7.00 6.70
CA LEU A 252 -8.67 7.49 6.57
C LEU A 252 -8.91 8.75 7.43
N GLU A 253 -8.51 8.73 8.70
CA GLU A 253 -8.65 9.88 9.60
C GLU A 253 -7.87 11.10 9.12
N TYR A 254 -6.63 10.88 8.66
CA TYR A 254 -5.85 11.93 8.01
C TYR A 254 -6.62 12.54 6.82
N LEU A 255 -7.19 11.71 5.93
CA LEU A 255 -7.91 12.18 4.74
C LEU A 255 -9.18 12.95 5.12
N LEU A 256 -9.99 12.40 6.02
CA LEU A 256 -11.21 13.07 6.49
C LEU A 256 -10.89 14.43 7.11
N TYR A 257 -9.81 14.52 7.91
CA TYR A 257 -9.40 15.78 8.53
C TYR A 257 -8.82 16.77 7.51
N GLN A 258 -7.96 16.32 6.59
CA GLN A 258 -7.36 17.17 5.55
C GLN A 258 -8.41 17.77 4.62
N TYR A 259 -9.48 17.02 4.33
CA TYR A 259 -10.59 17.45 3.47
C TYR A 259 -11.86 17.76 4.27
N GLN A 260 -11.73 18.21 5.52
CA GLN A 260 -12.86 18.43 6.44
C GLN A 260 -13.94 19.41 5.94
N ASP A 261 -13.60 20.29 4.99
CA ASP A 261 -14.56 21.20 4.36
C ASP A 261 -15.56 20.46 3.42
N LEU A 262 -15.18 19.27 2.96
CA LEU A 262 -15.92 18.44 1.99
C LEU A 262 -16.32 17.08 2.57
N ALA A 263 -15.61 16.61 3.60
CA ALA A 263 -15.75 15.29 4.18
C ALA A 263 -15.82 15.34 5.71
N ASN A 264 -16.54 14.40 6.32
CA ASN A 264 -16.54 14.20 7.77
C ASN A 264 -16.88 12.74 8.08
N PRO A 265 -16.58 12.24 9.29
CA PRO A 265 -16.78 10.82 9.61
C PRO A 265 -18.22 10.32 9.44
N ALA A 266 -19.21 11.10 9.86
CA ALA A 266 -20.61 10.69 9.82
C ALA A 266 -21.16 10.61 8.38
N ASP A 267 -20.84 11.61 7.55
CA ASP A 267 -21.18 11.59 6.14
C ASP A 267 -20.41 10.47 5.40
N PHE A 268 -19.15 10.23 5.76
CA PHE A 268 -18.35 9.16 5.19
C PHE A 268 -18.95 7.79 5.48
N THR A 269 -19.27 7.46 6.73
CA THR A 269 -19.88 6.17 7.07
C THR A 269 -21.22 6.01 6.36
N HIS A 270 -22.05 7.07 6.32
CA HIS A 270 -23.30 7.03 5.58
C HIS A 270 -23.11 6.73 4.08
N ARG A 271 -22.17 7.42 3.41
CA ARG A 271 -21.86 7.20 2.00
C ARG A 271 -21.29 5.81 1.76
N SER A 272 -20.34 5.37 2.57
CA SER A 272 -19.65 4.09 2.39
C SER A 272 -20.51 2.87 2.74
N MET A 273 -21.35 2.96 3.77
CA MET A 273 -22.26 1.87 4.18
C MET A 273 -23.48 1.74 3.25
N LYS A 274 -23.92 2.84 2.61
CA LYS A 274 -25.03 2.81 1.65
C LYS A 274 -24.76 1.88 0.47
N TYR A 275 -23.50 1.72 0.10
CA TYR A 275 -23.10 0.75 -0.91
C TYR A 275 -22.78 -0.55 -0.20
N ASP A 276 -23.53 -1.60 -0.55
CA ASP A 276 -23.27 -2.96 -0.06
C ASP A 276 -21.76 -3.25 -0.09
N GLN A 277 -21.22 -3.76 1.01
CA GLN A 277 -19.76 -3.87 1.25
C GLN A 277 -19.05 -4.79 0.25
N THR A 278 -19.82 -5.57 -0.51
CA THR A 278 -19.26 -6.52 -1.48
C THR A 278 -18.65 -5.77 -2.67
N GLU A 279 -17.34 -5.56 -2.66
CA GLU A 279 -16.59 -5.06 -3.81
C GLU A 279 -16.85 -5.94 -5.03
N HIS A 280 -16.94 -5.33 -6.21
CA HIS A 280 -17.26 -6.07 -7.42
C HIS A 280 -16.13 -7.09 -7.73
N PRO A 281 -16.43 -8.37 -8.01
CA PRO A 281 -15.42 -9.44 -8.08
C PRO A 281 -14.30 -9.18 -9.09
N GLU A 282 -14.57 -8.46 -10.19
CA GLU A 282 -13.57 -8.07 -11.18
C GLU A 282 -12.59 -7.03 -10.63
N ILE A 283 -13.05 -6.10 -9.78
CA ILE A 283 -12.17 -5.13 -9.10
C ILE A 283 -11.28 -5.89 -8.11
N THR A 284 -11.84 -6.78 -7.30
CA THR A 284 -11.08 -7.65 -6.39
C THR A 284 -10.07 -8.52 -7.16
N LYS A 285 -10.45 -9.07 -8.32
CA LYS A 285 -9.55 -9.82 -9.20
C LYS A 285 -8.39 -8.96 -9.72
N ALA A 286 -8.65 -7.70 -10.06
CA ALA A 286 -7.60 -6.77 -10.49
C ALA A 286 -6.66 -6.38 -9.33
N LYS A 287 -7.18 -6.13 -8.13
CA LYS A 287 -6.38 -5.89 -6.92
C LYS A 287 -5.48 -7.09 -6.60
N ASN A 288 -6.04 -8.29 -6.58
CA ASN A 288 -5.27 -9.52 -6.34
C ASN A 288 -4.20 -9.75 -7.41
N ALA A 289 -4.45 -9.36 -8.66
CA ALA A 289 -3.43 -9.43 -9.71
C ALA A 289 -2.29 -8.42 -9.48
N LEU A 290 -2.58 -7.21 -8.99
CA LEU A 290 -1.55 -6.23 -8.60
C LEU A 290 -0.78 -6.68 -7.36
N GLU A 291 -1.42 -7.36 -6.41
CA GLU A 291 -0.72 -7.91 -5.24
C GLU A 291 0.25 -9.04 -5.64
N LYS A 292 -0.12 -9.88 -6.61
CA LYS A 292 0.83 -10.83 -7.22
C LYS A 292 2.05 -10.15 -7.84
N VAL A 293 1.87 -8.97 -8.45
CA VAL A 293 2.99 -8.15 -8.93
C VAL A 293 3.85 -7.67 -7.76
N ASN A 294 3.27 -7.23 -6.64
CA ASN A 294 4.02 -6.84 -5.45
C ASN A 294 4.87 -8.01 -4.90
N HIS A 295 4.32 -9.22 -4.83
CA HIS A 295 5.08 -10.41 -4.45
C HIS A 295 6.25 -10.71 -5.41
N ALA A 296 6.01 -10.67 -6.72
CA ALA A 296 7.08 -10.87 -7.71
C ALA A 296 8.16 -9.77 -7.64
N ILE A 297 7.79 -8.52 -7.35
CA ILE A 297 8.73 -7.42 -7.09
C ILE A 297 9.56 -7.71 -5.84
N ALA A 298 8.93 -8.17 -4.77
CA ALA A 298 9.61 -8.50 -3.52
C ALA A 298 10.67 -9.60 -3.71
N GLU A 299 10.32 -10.67 -4.43
CA GLU A 299 11.25 -11.75 -4.77
C GLU A 299 12.42 -11.25 -5.65
N TYR A 300 12.11 -10.49 -6.70
CA TYR A 300 13.10 -9.94 -7.62
C TYR A 300 14.09 -9.00 -6.92
N GLU A 301 13.60 -8.05 -6.13
CA GLU A 301 14.45 -7.07 -5.42
C GLU A 301 15.23 -7.71 -4.26
N SER A 302 14.67 -8.73 -3.60
CA SER A 302 15.40 -9.49 -2.58
C SER A 302 16.59 -10.23 -3.18
N GLU A 303 16.41 -10.88 -4.33
CA GLU A 303 17.50 -11.55 -5.03
C GLU A 303 18.54 -10.55 -5.55
N LYS A 304 18.08 -9.42 -6.10
CA LYS A 304 18.96 -8.32 -6.54
C LYS A 304 19.84 -7.84 -5.40
N LYS A 305 19.26 -7.56 -4.23
CA LYS A 305 19.99 -7.13 -3.04
C LYS A 305 21.00 -8.19 -2.57
N ARG A 306 20.59 -9.47 -2.54
CA ARG A 306 21.48 -10.59 -2.19
C ARG A 306 22.70 -10.64 -3.12
N LEU A 307 22.49 -10.44 -4.43
CA LEU A 307 23.55 -10.42 -5.43
C LEU A 307 24.45 -9.19 -5.30
N GLU A 308 23.91 -8.01 -4.98
CA GLU A 308 24.68 -6.79 -4.71
C GLU A 308 25.61 -6.97 -3.49
N GLU A 309 25.12 -7.55 -2.40
CA GLU A 309 25.92 -7.84 -1.20
C GLU A 309 27.03 -8.86 -1.48
N LEU A 310 26.78 -9.86 -2.31
CA LEU A 310 27.80 -10.83 -2.73
C LEU A 310 28.80 -10.23 -3.72
N ALA A 311 28.34 -9.36 -4.62
CA ALA A 311 29.18 -8.68 -5.60
C ALA A 311 30.18 -7.72 -4.96
N ALA A 312 29.88 -7.19 -3.77
CA ALA A 312 30.79 -6.36 -2.99
C ALA A 312 31.99 -7.14 -2.42
N LYS A 313 31.89 -8.47 -2.27
CA LYS A 313 32.97 -9.30 -1.73
C LYS A 313 34.08 -9.51 -2.77
N PRO A 314 35.37 -9.47 -2.39
CA PRO A 314 36.46 -9.73 -3.33
C PRO A 314 36.53 -11.21 -3.77
N GLY A 315 37.21 -11.47 -4.88
CA GLY A 315 37.50 -12.81 -5.40
C GLY A 315 36.46 -13.37 -6.39
N VAL A 316 36.62 -14.64 -6.75
CA VAL A 316 35.82 -15.30 -7.80
C VAL A 316 34.32 -15.32 -7.49
N LYS A 317 33.94 -15.46 -6.21
CA LYS A 317 32.54 -15.41 -5.79
C LYS A 317 31.89 -14.05 -6.05
N GLY A 318 32.60 -12.95 -5.79
CA GLY A 318 32.11 -11.61 -6.08
C GLY A 318 31.99 -11.35 -7.58
N ILE A 319 32.95 -11.84 -8.37
CA ILE A 319 32.88 -11.76 -9.85
C ILE A 319 31.67 -12.55 -10.37
N GLY A 320 31.42 -13.75 -9.84
CA GLY A 320 30.24 -14.54 -10.19
C GLY A 320 28.93 -13.83 -9.87
N ALA A 321 28.82 -13.21 -8.69
CA ALA A 321 27.64 -12.43 -8.30
C ALA A 321 27.45 -11.19 -9.18
N LYS A 322 28.53 -10.48 -9.56
CA LYS A 322 28.46 -9.36 -10.52
C LYS A 322 27.92 -9.81 -11.88
N HIS A 323 28.36 -10.97 -12.37
CA HIS A 323 27.83 -11.54 -13.61
C HIS A 323 26.35 -11.89 -13.48
N GLN A 324 25.95 -12.57 -12.40
CA GLN A 324 24.54 -12.90 -12.12
C GLN A 324 23.66 -11.65 -12.03
N LEU A 325 24.13 -10.61 -11.33
CA LEU A 325 23.46 -9.32 -11.24
C LEU A 325 23.28 -8.66 -12.62
N ALA A 326 24.31 -8.74 -13.48
CA ALA A 326 24.25 -8.20 -14.84
C ALA A 326 23.19 -8.90 -15.71
N ILE A 327 22.99 -10.22 -15.53
CA ILE A 327 21.99 -11.00 -16.27
C ILE A 327 20.64 -11.12 -15.54
N LEU A 328 20.46 -10.50 -14.36
CA LEU A 328 19.28 -10.69 -13.52
C LEU A 328 17.97 -10.28 -14.23
N HIS A 329 18.02 -9.27 -15.09
CA HIS A 329 16.88 -8.83 -15.90
C HIS A 329 16.42 -9.84 -16.96
N ALA A 330 17.26 -10.84 -17.27
CA ALA A 330 16.95 -11.98 -18.14
C ALA A 330 16.76 -13.28 -17.35
N SER A 331 16.67 -13.21 -16.01
CA SER A 331 16.46 -14.37 -15.15
C SER A 331 14.98 -14.82 -15.12
N PRO A 332 14.69 -16.04 -14.65
CA PRO A 332 13.31 -16.51 -14.45
C PRO A 332 12.47 -15.61 -13.53
N LEU A 333 13.10 -14.95 -12.53
CA LEU A 333 12.40 -13.99 -11.65
C LEU A 333 11.91 -12.76 -12.43
N ALA A 334 12.74 -12.24 -13.34
CA ALA A 334 12.34 -11.14 -14.21
C ALA A 334 11.21 -11.55 -15.17
N GLU A 335 11.24 -12.79 -15.67
CA GLU A 335 10.17 -13.33 -16.52
C GLU A 335 8.84 -13.45 -15.76
N GLU A 336 8.84 -13.99 -14.54
CA GLU A 336 7.63 -14.11 -13.72
C GLU A 336 7.07 -12.74 -13.31
N LEU A 337 7.94 -11.76 -13.01
CA LEU A 337 7.53 -10.37 -12.79
C LEU A 337 6.86 -9.77 -14.04
N ASN A 338 7.45 -9.96 -15.23
CA ASN A 338 6.85 -9.48 -16.49
C ASN A 338 5.50 -10.14 -16.78
N LYS A 339 5.39 -11.45 -16.57
CA LYS A 339 4.15 -12.22 -16.73
C LYS A 339 3.06 -11.75 -15.75
N SER A 340 3.45 -11.46 -14.50
CA SER A 340 2.55 -10.89 -13.50
C SER A 340 2.06 -9.51 -13.90
N LEU A 341 2.94 -8.63 -14.41
CA LEU A 341 2.58 -7.30 -14.92
C LEU A 341 1.59 -7.38 -16.09
N ILE A 342 1.80 -8.28 -17.06
CA ILE A 342 0.88 -8.48 -18.19
C ILE A 342 -0.48 -8.98 -17.70
N THR A 343 -0.49 -9.90 -16.73
CA THR A 343 -1.71 -10.44 -16.13
C THR A 343 -2.50 -9.36 -15.39
N ALA A 344 -1.82 -8.54 -14.59
CA ALA A 344 -2.40 -7.40 -13.92
C ALA A 344 -2.96 -6.39 -14.92
N GLU A 345 -2.19 -6.01 -15.95
CA GLU A 345 -2.64 -5.10 -17.01
C GLU A 345 -3.90 -5.61 -17.72
N ALA A 346 -3.97 -6.90 -18.04
CA ALA A 346 -5.16 -7.49 -18.63
C ALA A 346 -6.37 -7.40 -17.68
N ALA A 347 -6.19 -7.68 -16.38
CA ALA A 347 -7.23 -7.59 -15.37
C ALA A 347 -7.73 -6.14 -15.19
N VAL A 348 -6.82 -5.18 -15.04
CA VAL A 348 -7.15 -3.74 -14.96
C VAL A 348 -7.89 -3.28 -16.20
N ARG A 349 -7.43 -3.66 -17.40
CA ARG A 349 -8.09 -3.30 -18.66
C ARG A 349 -9.51 -3.85 -18.75
N MET A 350 -9.76 -5.08 -18.30
CA MET A 350 -11.11 -5.66 -18.27
C MET A 350 -12.04 -4.88 -17.35
N VAL A 351 -11.58 -4.55 -16.14
CA VAL A 351 -12.32 -3.74 -15.16
C VAL A 351 -12.60 -2.35 -15.73
N MET A 352 -11.58 -1.66 -16.24
CA MET A 352 -11.74 -0.33 -16.85
C MET A 352 -12.73 -0.35 -18.01
N ARG A 353 -12.69 -1.37 -18.89
CA ARG A 353 -13.65 -1.49 -19.99
C ARG A 353 -15.08 -1.70 -19.49
N LYS A 354 -15.26 -2.53 -18.46
CA LYS A 354 -16.58 -2.85 -17.90
C LYS A 354 -17.24 -1.63 -17.26
N PHE A 355 -16.49 -0.85 -16.48
CA PHE A 355 -17.07 0.27 -15.72
C PHE A 355 -16.95 1.64 -16.40
N LYS A 356 -15.90 1.91 -17.21
CA LYS A 356 -15.77 3.19 -17.91
C LYS A 356 -16.82 3.37 -19.01
N GLY A 357 -17.25 2.28 -19.66
CA GLY A 357 -18.32 2.31 -20.67
C GLY A 357 -19.70 2.63 -20.10
N GLN A 358 -19.90 2.46 -18.78
CA GLN A 358 -21.17 2.77 -18.11
C GLN A 358 -21.27 4.22 -17.63
N ALA A 359 -20.14 4.90 -17.39
CA ALA A 359 -20.12 6.27 -16.84
C ALA A 359 -20.79 7.34 -17.75
N GLY A 360 -20.98 7.05 -19.04
CA GLY A 360 -21.68 7.94 -19.98
C GLY A 360 -23.13 7.54 -20.29
N SER A 361 -23.62 6.41 -19.76
CA SER A 361 -24.99 5.97 -20.02
C SER A 361 -25.91 6.50 -18.93
N ALA A 362 -26.91 7.32 -19.31
CA ALA A 362 -27.91 7.86 -18.39
C ALA A 362 -28.65 6.76 -17.58
N ASN A 363 -28.62 5.50 -18.04
CA ASN A 363 -29.18 4.36 -17.32
C ASN A 363 -28.31 3.85 -16.16
N ALA A 364 -27.04 4.24 -16.05
CA ALA A 364 -26.16 3.78 -14.98
C ALA A 364 -26.52 4.37 -13.60
N GLN A 365 -27.08 5.59 -13.57
CA GLN A 365 -27.55 6.22 -12.33
C GLN A 365 -28.80 5.53 -11.76
N ALA A 366 -29.64 4.94 -12.61
CA ALA A 366 -30.85 4.24 -12.18
C ALA A 366 -30.58 2.82 -11.62
N ALA A 367 -29.43 2.22 -11.97
CA ALA A 367 -29.12 0.84 -11.62
C ALA A 367 -28.42 0.67 -10.25
N GLY A 368 -28.29 1.73 -9.45
CA GLY A 368 -27.67 1.66 -8.12
C GLY A 368 -26.20 1.20 -8.15
N VAL A 369 -25.49 1.44 -9.27
CA VAL A 369 -24.10 1.01 -9.44
C VAL A 369 -23.23 1.77 -8.43
N LYS A 370 -22.45 1.02 -7.65
CA LYS A 370 -21.58 1.54 -6.58
C LYS A 370 -20.56 2.54 -7.16
N PRO A 371 -20.30 3.69 -6.50
CA PRO A 371 -19.17 4.55 -6.82
C PRO A 371 -17.90 3.74 -6.71
N THR A 372 -17.30 3.49 -7.86
CA THR A 372 -16.08 2.68 -7.99
C THR A 372 -14.96 3.49 -8.62
N GLN A 373 -15.18 4.78 -8.89
CA GLN A 373 -14.24 5.63 -9.61
C GLN A 373 -12.90 5.75 -8.88
N GLY A 374 -12.92 5.85 -7.55
CA GLY A 374 -11.71 5.81 -6.72
C GLY A 374 -10.93 4.51 -6.89
N SER A 375 -11.60 3.35 -6.80
CA SER A 375 -10.97 2.04 -7.05
C SER A 375 -10.39 1.93 -8.47
N LEU A 376 -11.15 2.35 -9.48
CA LEU A 376 -10.74 2.28 -10.90
C LEU A 376 -9.49 3.14 -11.15
N TRP A 377 -9.51 4.36 -10.63
CA TRP A 377 -8.39 5.28 -10.74
C TRP A 377 -7.16 4.74 -10.02
N TRP A 378 -7.30 4.26 -8.77
CA TRP A 378 -6.19 3.78 -7.94
C TRP A 378 -5.48 2.58 -8.57
N ILE A 379 -6.25 1.57 -8.99
CA ILE A 379 -5.73 0.36 -9.63
C ILE A 379 -5.01 0.70 -10.93
N ASN A 380 -5.54 1.63 -11.72
CA ASN A 380 -4.88 2.07 -12.95
C ASN A 380 -3.59 2.87 -12.67
N ARG A 381 -3.61 3.77 -11.67
CA ARG A 381 -2.42 4.56 -11.27
C ARG A 381 -1.32 3.66 -10.73
N ASP A 382 -1.65 2.70 -9.88
CA ASP A 382 -0.72 1.73 -9.32
C ASP A 382 -0.09 0.85 -10.41
N LEU A 383 -0.89 0.36 -11.37
CA LEU A 383 -0.36 -0.34 -12.54
C LEU A 383 0.62 0.54 -13.35
N GLN A 384 0.31 1.82 -13.54
CA GLN A 384 1.18 2.74 -14.28
C GLN A 384 2.54 2.93 -13.59
N GLU A 385 2.57 3.13 -12.27
CA GLU A 385 3.83 3.28 -11.54
C GLU A 385 4.63 1.96 -11.55
N LYS A 386 3.97 0.81 -11.36
CA LYS A 386 4.62 -0.51 -11.49
C LYS A 386 5.22 -0.71 -12.88
N LYS A 387 4.49 -0.40 -13.95
CA LYS A 387 5.00 -0.49 -15.34
C LYS A 387 6.13 0.49 -15.61
N LYS A 388 6.10 1.69 -15.03
CA LYS A 388 7.16 2.69 -15.18
C LYS A 388 8.47 2.23 -14.52
N LEU A 389 8.40 1.58 -13.36
CA LEU A 389 9.58 1.12 -12.63
C LEU A 389 10.14 -0.21 -13.17
N TYR A 390 9.24 -1.17 -13.44
CA TYR A 390 9.55 -2.58 -13.70
C TYR A 390 9.15 -3.08 -15.09
N GLY A 391 8.49 -2.25 -15.90
CA GLY A 391 8.17 -2.61 -17.27
C GLY A 391 9.40 -2.79 -18.15
N LYS A 392 9.21 -3.40 -19.32
CA LYS A 392 10.27 -3.62 -20.31
C LYS A 392 10.95 -2.29 -20.69
N ARG A 393 12.24 -2.17 -20.38
CA ARG A 393 13.09 -1.01 -20.70
C ARG A 393 13.70 -1.13 -22.09
#